data_AF-A0AAD7E1F3-F1
#
_entry.id   AF-A0AAD7E1F3-F1
#
_cell.length_a   1.000
_cell.length_b   1.000
_cell.length_c   1.000
_cell.angle_alpha   90.00
_cell.angle_beta   90.00
_cell.angle_gamma   90.00
#
_symmetry.space_group_name_H-M   'P 1'
#
loop_
_entity.id
_entity.type
_entity.pdbx_description
1 polymer ?
#
loop_
_entity_poly.entity_id
_entity_poly.type
_entity_poly.pdbx_seq_one_letter_code
_entity_poly.pdbx_strand_id
1 'polypeptide(L)'
;PAWFESTYAQISKVQVGGVFNSLLASYTELERCYGWKKGGGNSSLGKKDDRPSQLSQWVGVGRGSRGGKMATDGPEIPSLAIYGTKWWNWWGTLQPEWREAAVGKPGRFSRTSYPPKTPENWVKLRLPGPNGMLGVVATLYWWGKKLKEGGGQREDEEDWVEAVRDAKWMMNGLLAAEKVVGG
;
A
#
# COMPACT_ATOMS: atom_id res chain seq x y z
N PRO A 1 0.28 18.75 -2.14
CA PRO A 1 1.68 18.94 -2.58
C PRO A 1 1.93 18.20 -3.90
N ALA A 2 2.82 18.73 -4.75
CA ALA A 2 3.03 18.21 -6.11
C ALA A 2 3.34 16.70 -6.18
N TRP A 3 4.09 16.17 -5.21
CA TRP A 3 4.39 14.73 -5.16
C TRP A 3 3.15 13.85 -4.94
N PHE A 4 2.16 14.35 -4.19
CA PHE A 4 0.92 13.62 -3.92
C PHE A 4 -0.05 13.78 -5.08
N GLU A 5 -0.23 15.01 -5.60
CA GLU A 5 -1.15 15.27 -6.71
C GLU A 5 -0.75 14.47 -7.97
N SER A 6 0.54 14.48 -8.31
CA SER A 6 1.05 13.76 -9.48
C SER A 6 0.89 12.24 -9.35
N THR A 7 1.16 11.64 -8.19
CA THR A 7 1.02 10.19 -8.00
C THR A 7 -0.43 9.78 -7.79
N TYR A 8 -1.25 10.60 -7.12
CA TYR A 8 -2.67 10.37 -6.95
C TYR A 8 -3.35 10.31 -8.33
N ALA A 9 -3.09 11.30 -9.19
CA ALA A 9 -3.63 11.32 -10.56
C ALA A 9 -3.24 10.07 -11.38
N GLN A 10 -2.02 9.54 -11.17
CA GLN A 10 -1.60 8.29 -11.79
C GLN A 10 -2.36 7.06 -11.23
N ILE A 11 -2.53 7.01 -9.91
CA ILE A 11 -3.10 5.90 -9.14
C ILE A 11 -4.63 5.88 -9.14
N SER A 12 -5.28 6.96 -9.58
CA SER A 12 -6.74 7.05 -9.73
C SER A 12 -7.21 7.03 -11.18
N LYS A 13 -6.29 6.84 -12.15
CA LYS A 13 -6.59 6.94 -13.59
C LYS A 13 -7.55 5.85 -14.06
N VAL A 14 -7.43 4.64 -13.52
CA VAL A 14 -8.31 3.50 -13.82
C VAL A 14 -9.15 3.17 -12.59
N GLN A 15 -10.45 3.01 -12.77
CA GLN A 15 -11.35 2.55 -11.70
C GLN A 15 -11.19 1.04 -11.51
N VAL A 16 -10.34 0.66 -10.56
CA VAL A 16 -10.03 -0.75 -10.28
C VAL A 16 -11.01 -1.42 -9.32
N GLY A 17 -11.86 -0.64 -8.63
CA GLY A 17 -12.99 -1.15 -7.84
C GLY A 17 -13.27 -0.34 -6.56
N GLY A 18 -14.50 -0.47 -6.04
CA GLY A 18 -14.94 0.31 -4.86
C GLY A 18 -14.14 0.04 -3.58
N VAL A 19 -13.60 -1.17 -3.42
CA VAL A 19 -12.74 -1.53 -2.29
C VAL A 19 -11.41 -0.75 -2.31
N PHE A 20 -10.83 -0.55 -3.50
CA PHE A 20 -9.61 0.23 -3.68
C PHE A 20 -9.86 1.73 -3.53
N ASN A 21 -10.98 2.24 -4.03
CA ASN A 21 -11.36 3.65 -3.82
C ASN A 21 -11.49 3.96 -2.32
N SER A 22 -12.03 3.02 -1.56
CA SER A 22 -12.10 3.15 -0.11
C SER A 22 -10.73 3.14 0.58
N LEU A 23 -9.78 2.34 0.09
CA LEU A 23 -8.38 2.36 0.55
C LEU A 23 -7.74 3.72 0.24
N LEU A 24 -7.93 4.24 -0.97
CA LEU A 24 -7.38 5.51 -1.41
C LEU A 24 -7.92 6.68 -0.58
N ALA A 25 -9.19 6.63 -0.16
CA ALA A 25 -9.77 7.59 0.77
C ALA A 25 -9.09 7.54 2.15
N SER A 26 -8.89 6.35 2.73
CA SER A 26 -8.15 6.18 4.00
C SER A 26 -6.71 6.68 3.89
N TYR A 27 -6.02 6.40 2.78
CA TYR A 27 -4.66 6.89 2.52
C TYR A 27 -4.60 8.43 2.46
N THR A 28 -5.55 9.05 1.75
CA THR A 28 -5.62 10.51 1.60
C THR A 28 -5.83 11.20 2.95
N GLU A 29 -6.71 10.64 3.78
CA GLU A 29 -6.97 11.15 5.13
C GLU A 29 -5.75 10.97 6.05
N LEU A 30 -5.03 9.85 5.94
CA LEU A 30 -3.79 9.64 6.68
C LEU A 30 -2.72 10.68 6.34
N GLU A 31 -2.47 10.94 5.04
CA GLU A 31 -1.50 11.97 4.62
C GLU A 31 -1.94 13.38 5.02
N ARG A 32 -3.26 13.64 5.05
CA ARG A 32 -3.82 14.88 5.59
C ARG A 32 -3.53 15.03 7.08
N CYS A 33 -3.70 13.97 7.89
CA CYS A 33 -3.32 13.97 9.31
C CYS A 33 -1.83 14.22 9.50
N TYR A 34 -0.98 13.75 8.60
CA TYR A 34 0.44 14.05 8.60
C TYR A 34 0.79 15.47 8.14
N GLY A 35 -0.19 16.28 7.73
CA GLY A 35 0.04 17.62 7.19
C GLY A 35 0.87 17.59 5.91
N TRP A 36 0.78 16.50 5.14
CA TRP A 36 1.50 16.32 3.87
C TRP A 36 3.03 16.36 3.99
N LYS A 37 3.56 16.10 5.19
CA LYS A 37 4.99 16.07 5.46
C LYS A 37 5.67 15.06 4.54
N LYS A 38 6.81 15.44 3.96
CA LYS A 38 7.74 14.46 3.43
C LYS A 38 8.40 13.81 4.65
N GLY A 39 8.39 12.48 4.74
CA GLY A 39 9.10 11.76 5.81
C GLY A 39 10.54 12.27 6.00
N GLY A 40 10.99 12.28 7.25
CA GLY A 40 12.36 12.66 7.59
C GLY A 40 13.36 11.56 7.23
N GLY A 41 14.48 11.93 6.63
CA GLY A 41 15.62 11.04 6.38
C GLY A 41 15.45 10.03 5.25
N ASN A 42 16.33 9.01 5.25
CA ASN A 42 16.35 7.90 4.28
C ASN A 42 15.38 6.76 4.62
N SER A 43 14.39 7.01 5.49
CA SER A 43 13.44 5.99 5.94
C SER A 43 12.46 5.61 4.83
N SER A 44 12.26 4.31 4.64
CA SER A 44 11.28 3.70 3.73
C SER A 44 10.57 2.52 4.39
N LEU A 45 9.35 2.22 3.94
CA LEU A 45 8.67 1.00 4.37
C LEU A 45 9.43 -0.26 3.92
N GLY A 46 9.95 -0.99 4.91
CA GLY A 46 10.67 -2.25 4.71
C GLY A 46 12.03 -2.09 4.02
N LYS A 47 12.72 -3.22 3.86
CA LYS A 47 13.99 -3.27 3.12
C LYS A 47 13.73 -3.29 1.62
N LYS A 48 14.67 -2.75 0.85
CA LYS A 48 14.60 -2.68 -0.61
C LYS A 48 14.47 -4.07 -1.26
N ASP A 49 15.10 -5.08 -0.68
CA ASP A 49 15.16 -6.43 -1.27
C ASP A 49 13.89 -7.24 -1.02
N ASP A 50 13.10 -6.86 0.00
CA ASP A 50 11.88 -7.57 0.37
C ASP A 50 10.66 -7.13 -0.47
N ARG A 51 10.71 -5.94 -1.09
CA ARG A 51 9.56 -5.38 -1.82
C ARG A 51 9.49 -5.88 -3.27
N PRO A 52 8.29 -5.89 -3.90
CA PRO A 52 8.16 -6.23 -5.32
C PRO A 52 9.10 -5.38 -6.19
N SER A 53 9.78 -6.01 -7.16
CA SER A 53 10.75 -5.32 -8.02
C SER A 53 10.12 -4.14 -8.78
N GLN A 54 8.84 -4.26 -9.13
CA GLN A 54 8.01 -3.20 -9.71
C GLN A 54 8.01 -1.92 -8.86
N LEU A 55 7.92 -2.05 -7.53
CA LEU A 55 8.01 -0.91 -6.63
C LEU A 55 9.41 -0.29 -6.64
N SER A 56 10.46 -1.11 -6.68
CA SER A 56 11.84 -0.63 -6.80
C SER A 56 12.08 0.14 -8.09
N GLN A 57 11.58 -0.35 -9.22
CA GLN A 57 11.66 0.33 -10.52
C GLN A 57 10.92 1.67 -10.48
N TRP A 58 9.67 1.67 -10.02
CA TRP A 58 8.86 2.88 -9.93
C TRP A 58 9.50 3.95 -9.04
N VAL A 59 10.00 3.57 -7.86
CA VAL A 59 10.73 4.50 -6.97
C VAL A 59 12.01 5.01 -7.63
N GLY A 60 12.78 4.15 -8.29
CA GLY A 60 14.04 4.51 -8.95
C GLY A 60 13.90 5.54 -10.07
N VAL A 61 12.76 5.54 -10.78
CA VAL A 61 12.47 6.54 -11.82
C VAL A 61 11.67 7.75 -11.29
N GLY A 62 11.63 7.95 -9.97
CA GLY A 62 10.96 9.09 -9.36
C GLY A 62 9.45 8.98 -9.35
N ARG A 63 8.89 7.77 -9.23
CA ARG A 63 7.44 7.53 -9.01
C ARG A 63 6.56 8.09 -10.14
N GLY A 64 7.02 7.95 -11.37
CA GLY A 64 6.34 8.46 -12.56
C GLY A 64 6.37 9.99 -12.72
N SER A 65 7.00 10.75 -11.80
CA SER A 65 7.18 12.21 -11.97
C SER A 65 8.02 12.58 -13.20
N ARG A 66 8.84 11.65 -13.71
CA ARG A 66 9.64 11.84 -14.92
C ARG A 66 8.87 11.53 -16.22
N GLY A 67 7.58 11.22 -16.13
CA GLY A 67 6.75 10.84 -17.26
C GLY A 67 7.08 9.46 -17.83
N GLY A 68 6.72 9.26 -19.10
CA GLY A 68 6.97 8.02 -19.85
C GLY A 68 6.09 6.83 -19.45
N LYS A 69 6.44 5.64 -19.96
CA LYS A 69 5.65 4.40 -19.80
C LYS A 69 5.34 4.08 -18.34
N MET A 70 6.28 4.31 -17.44
CA MET A 70 6.08 4.04 -16.01
C MET A 70 4.99 4.94 -15.39
N ALA A 71 4.84 6.18 -15.88
CA ALA A 71 3.81 7.12 -15.41
C ALA A 71 2.44 6.83 -16.03
N THR A 72 2.39 6.32 -17.26
CA THR A 72 1.13 6.07 -17.98
C THR A 72 0.58 4.68 -17.73
N ASP A 73 1.46 3.68 -17.78
CA ASP A 73 1.09 2.26 -17.84
C ASP A 73 1.39 1.58 -16.51
N GLY A 74 2.36 2.11 -15.76
CA GLY A 74 2.90 1.46 -14.57
C GLY A 74 3.91 0.37 -14.93
N PRO A 75 4.41 -0.36 -13.91
CA PRO A 75 5.34 -1.45 -14.11
C PRO A 75 4.64 -2.70 -14.65
N GLU A 76 5.39 -3.53 -15.36
CA GLU A 76 4.87 -4.78 -15.91
C GLU A 76 4.66 -5.85 -14.81
N ILE A 77 3.51 -6.53 -14.87
CA ILE A 77 3.16 -7.65 -14.01
C ILE A 77 2.87 -8.87 -14.90
N PRO A 78 3.88 -9.74 -15.14
CA PRO A 78 3.73 -10.89 -16.04
C PRO A 78 2.83 -12.00 -15.48
N SER A 79 2.79 -12.15 -14.15
CA SER A 79 1.99 -13.17 -13.45
C SER A 79 1.41 -12.58 -12.18
N LEU A 80 0.08 -12.59 -12.09
CA LEU A 80 -0.64 -12.10 -10.93
C LEU A 80 -0.45 -13.01 -9.71
N ALA A 81 -0.47 -14.32 -9.88
CA ALA A 81 -0.18 -15.27 -8.80
C ALA A 81 1.21 -15.06 -8.16
N ILE A 82 2.26 -14.91 -8.99
CA ILE A 82 3.62 -14.63 -8.49
C ILE A 82 3.68 -13.26 -7.83
N TYR A 83 3.03 -12.26 -8.43
CA TYR A 83 2.98 -10.91 -7.88
C TYR A 83 2.30 -10.86 -6.52
N GLY A 84 1.13 -11.50 -6.38
CA GLY A 84 0.39 -11.58 -5.12
C GLY A 84 1.18 -12.27 -4.02
N THR A 85 1.83 -13.39 -4.34
CA THR A 85 2.74 -14.07 -3.40
C THR A 85 3.86 -13.16 -2.91
N LYS A 86 4.54 -12.46 -3.83
CA LYS A 86 5.59 -11.50 -3.47
C LYS A 86 5.05 -10.32 -2.67
N TRP A 87 3.86 -9.83 -3.02
CA TRP A 87 3.21 -8.74 -2.31
C TRP A 87 2.89 -9.13 -0.87
N TRP A 88 2.30 -10.31 -0.64
CA TRP A 88 1.99 -10.79 0.71
C TRP A 88 3.24 -11.05 1.56
N ASN A 89 4.29 -11.60 0.97
CA ASN A 89 5.56 -11.78 1.67
C ASN A 89 6.15 -10.43 2.11
N TRP A 90 6.21 -9.46 1.18
CA TRP A 90 6.65 -8.10 1.48
C TRP A 90 5.78 -7.44 2.54
N TRP A 91 4.46 -7.46 2.35
CA TRP A 91 3.50 -6.88 3.26
C TRP A 91 3.64 -7.47 4.66
N GLY A 92 3.89 -8.78 4.75
CA GLY A 92 4.19 -9.47 6.01
C GLY A 92 5.40 -8.91 6.75
N THR A 93 6.47 -8.55 6.04
CA THR A 93 7.66 -7.94 6.67
C THR A 93 7.39 -6.55 7.26
N LEU A 94 6.35 -5.86 6.78
CA LEU A 94 5.97 -4.54 7.27
C LEU A 94 5.08 -4.60 8.50
N GLN A 95 4.52 -5.78 8.82
CA GLN A 95 3.51 -5.87 9.86
C GLN A 95 4.12 -5.66 11.25
N PRO A 96 3.41 -4.92 12.12
CA PRO A 96 3.75 -4.87 13.53
C PRO A 96 3.71 -6.25 14.19
N GLU A 97 4.48 -6.42 15.27
CA GLU A 97 4.62 -7.71 15.96
C GLU A 97 3.35 -8.18 16.67
N TRP A 98 2.47 -7.26 17.06
CA TRP A 98 1.17 -7.60 17.65
C TRP A 98 0.21 -8.26 16.65
N ARG A 99 0.56 -8.28 15.36
CA ARG A 99 -0.35 -8.75 14.31
C ARG A 99 -0.34 -10.27 14.21
N GLU A 100 -1.47 -10.87 14.54
CA GLU A 100 -1.65 -12.32 14.48
C GLU A 100 -1.84 -12.82 13.04
N ALA A 101 -1.34 -14.03 12.77
CA ALA A 101 -1.64 -14.73 11.54
C ALA A 101 -3.11 -15.15 11.48
N ALA A 102 -3.70 -15.16 10.28
CA ALA A 102 -5.06 -15.63 10.08
C ALA A 102 -5.13 -17.16 10.19
N VAL A 103 -6.05 -17.65 11.02
CA VAL A 103 -6.29 -19.10 11.18
C VAL A 103 -6.69 -19.72 9.83
N GLY A 104 -5.98 -20.78 9.43
CA GLY A 104 -6.24 -21.50 8.19
C GLY A 104 -5.86 -20.76 6.90
N LYS A 105 -5.18 -19.60 6.98
CA LYS A 105 -4.75 -18.82 5.81
C LYS A 105 -3.26 -18.45 5.91
N PRO A 106 -2.34 -19.34 5.49
CA PRO A 106 -0.90 -19.09 5.55
C PRO A 106 -0.50 -17.79 4.86
N GLY A 107 0.37 -17.01 5.49
CA GLY A 107 0.83 -15.72 4.95
C GLY A 107 -0.27 -14.64 4.88
N ARG A 108 -1.38 -14.82 5.60
CA ARG A 108 -2.42 -13.80 5.81
C ARG A 108 -2.51 -13.45 7.29
N PHE A 109 -3.13 -12.31 7.57
CA PHE A 109 -3.21 -11.75 8.91
C PHE A 109 -4.65 -11.61 9.39
N SER A 110 -4.82 -11.74 10.70
CA SER A 110 -6.09 -11.46 11.36
C SER A 110 -6.44 -9.98 11.29
N ARG A 111 -7.75 -9.69 11.34
CA ARG A 111 -8.34 -8.34 11.36
C ARG A 111 -9.33 -8.19 12.52
N THR A 112 -9.03 -8.81 13.66
CA THR A 112 -9.91 -8.91 14.84
C THR A 112 -9.88 -7.66 15.70
N SER A 113 -8.70 -7.16 16.06
CA SER A 113 -8.54 -5.99 16.94
C SER A 113 -7.24 -5.25 16.67
N TYR A 114 -7.25 -3.95 16.95
CA TYR A 114 -6.03 -3.15 17.03
C TYR A 114 -5.46 -3.24 18.45
N PRO A 115 -4.14 -3.06 18.62
CA PRO A 115 -3.56 -2.89 19.95
C PRO A 115 -4.06 -1.56 20.56
N PRO A 116 -3.76 -1.28 21.84
CA PRO A 116 -3.91 0.07 22.39
C PRO A 116 -3.33 1.11 21.44
N LYS A 117 -4.01 2.26 21.31
CA LYS A 117 -3.71 3.33 20.35
C LYS A 117 -2.46 4.14 20.74
N THR A 118 -1.35 3.45 21.02
CA THR A 118 -0.05 4.07 21.25
C THR A 118 0.74 4.12 19.95
N PRO A 119 1.45 5.22 19.64
CA PRO A 119 2.21 5.35 18.40
C PRO A 119 3.31 4.30 18.23
N GLU A 120 3.80 3.79 19.36
CA GLU A 120 4.89 2.82 19.45
C GLU A 120 4.55 1.50 18.76
N ASN A 121 3.27 1.09 18.85
CA ASN A 121 2.76 -0.10 18.19
C ASN A 121 2.67 0.02 16.66
N TRP A 122 2.80 1.24 16.13
CA TRP A 122 2.63 1.55 14.71
C TRP A 122 3.92 2.01 14.03
N VAL A 123 5.05 2.08 14.76
CA VAL A 123 6.31 2.67 14.28
C VAL A 123 6.74 2.16 12.91
N LYS A 124 6.60 0.86 12.64
CA LYS A 124 6.99 0.24 11.34
C LYS A 124 6.19 0.80 10.15
N LEU A 125 4.95 1.23 10.36
CA LEU A 125 4.05 1.74 9.32
C LEU A 125 3.86 3.27 9.40
N ARG A 126 4.26 3.88 10.53
CA ARG A 126 4.14 5.32 10.81
C ARG A 126 5.21 6.11 10.07
N LEU A 127 5.03 6.23 8.76
CA LEU A 127 5.95 6.96 7.89
C LEU A 127 5.16 7.87 6.93
N PRO A 128 5.24 9.20 7.07
CA PRO A 128 4.52 10.12 6.20
C PRO A 128 5.17 10.27 4.83
N GLY A 129 4.37 10.65 3.84
CA GLY A 129 4.86 11.06 2.53
C GLY A 129 5.25 9.91 1.59
N PRO A 130 6.06 10.20 0.55
CA PRO A 130 6.22 9.31 -0.61
C PRO A 130 7.00 8.02 -0.36
N ASN A 131 7.63 7.88 0.81
CA ASN A 131 8.32 6.67 1.24
C ASN A 131 7.47 5.77 2.16
N GLY A 132 6.31 6.29 2.59
CA GLY A 132 5.34 5.61 3.44
C GLY A 132 4.36 4.75 2.64
N MET A 133 3.10 4.84 3.04
CA MET A 133 2.01 4.01 2.51
C MET A 133 1.73 4.18 1.01
N LEU A 134 2.27 5.23 0.37
CA LEU A 134 2.17 5.42 -1.08
C LEU A 134 2.62 4.18 -1.87
N GLY A 135 3.70 3.51 -1.44
CA GLY A 135 4.18 2.30 -2.12
C GLY A 135 3.17 1.13 -2.05
N VAL A 136 2.49 0.99 -0.91
CA VAL A 136 1.45 -0.02 -0.71
C VAL A 136 0.25 0.26 -1.61
N VAL A 137 -0.20 1.51 -1.67
CA VAL A 137 -1.31 1.92 -2.55
C VAL A 137 -0.96 1.73 -4.02
N ALA A 138 0.23 2.12 -4.45
CA ALA A 138 0.67 2.01 -5.83
C ALA A 138 0.75 0.54 -6.30
N THR A 139 1.31 -0.35 -5.47
CA THR A 139 1.40 -1.78 -5.79
C THR A 139 0.02 -2.43 -5.92
N LEU A 140 -0.91 -2.11 -5.03
CA LEU A 140 -2.30 -2.59 -5.11
C LEU A 140 -3.04 -2.02 -6.32
N TYR A 141 -2.76 -0.77 -6.71
CA TYR A 141 -3.32 -0.19 -7.93
C TYR A 141 -2.87 -0.94 -9.18
N TRP A 142 -1.57 -1.21 -9.34
CA TRP A 142 -1.05 -1.92 -10.51
C TRP A 142 -1.63 -3.33 -10.61
N TRP A 143 -1.76 -4.03 -9.48
CA TRP A 143 -2.41 -5.34 -9.41
C TRP A 143 -3.87 -5.25 -9.88
N GLY A 144 -4.66 -4.34 -9.31
CA GLY A 144 -6.07 -4.15 -9.68
C GLY A 144 -6.25 -3.72 -11.14
N LYS A 145 -5.35 -2.87 -11.64
CA LYS A 145 -5.34 -2.44 -13.04
C LYS A 145 -5.12 -3.64 -13.97
N LYS A 146 -4.13 -4.48 -13.67
CA LYS A 146 -3.84 -5.68 -14.48
C LYS A 146 -5.00 -6.69 -14.47
N LEU A 147 -5.70 -6.83 -13.35
CA LEU A 147 -6.94 -7.61 -13.27
C LEU A 147 -8.04 -7.04 -14.19
N LYS A 148 -8.26 -5.73 -14.18
CA LYS A 148 -9.25 -5.07 -15.05
C LYS A 148 -8.94 -5.19 -16.54
N GLU A 149 -7.66 -5.29 -16.89
CA GLU A 149 -7.21 -5.54 -18.27
C GLU A 149 -7.37 -7.01 -18.70
N GLY A 150 -8.04 -7.85 -17.90
CA GLY A 150 -8.28 -9.26 -18.20
C GLY A 150 -7.08 -10.17 -17.92
N GLY A 151 -6.13 -9.72 -17.10
CA GLY A 151 -4.86 -10.42 -16.87
C GLY A 151 -4.89 -11.57 -15.86
N GLY A 152 -6.03 -11.90 -15.25
CA GLY A 152 -6.10 -12.85 -14.13
C GLY A 152 -7.36 -13.71 -14.06
N GLN A 153 -7.31 -14.69 -13.17
CA GLN A 153 -8.43 -15.56 -12.83
C GLN A 153 -9.20 -15.02 -11.61
N ARG A 154 -10.31 -15.67 -11.27
CA ARG A 154 -11.14 -15.31 -10.12
C ARG A 154 -10.34 -15.31 -8.82
N GLU A 155 -9.45 -16.27 -8.64
CA GLU A 155 -8.60 -16.39 -7.45
C GLU A 155 -7.64 -15.21 -7.30
N ASP A 156 -7.11 -14.68 -8.42
CA ASP A 156 -6.27 -13.48 -8.41
C ASP A 156 -7.07 -12.24 -7.98
N GLU A 157 -8.34 -12.14 -8.38
CA GLU A 157 -9.24 -11.06 -7.97
C GLU A 157 -9.59 -11.17 -6.49
N GLU A 158 -9.93 -12.37 -6.01
CA GLU A 158 -10.21 -12.62 -4.59
C GLU A 158 -9.00 -12.31 -3.70
N ASP A 159 -7.79 -12.71 -4.12
CA ASP A 159 -6.55 -12.41 -3.39
C ASP A 159 -6.23 -10.92 -3.37
N TRP A 160 -6.44 -10.23 -4.50
CA TRP A 160 -6.31 -8.77 -4.56
C TRP A 160 -7.31 -8.07 -3.63
N VAL A 161 -8.58 -8.48 -3.63
CA VAL A 161 -9.60 -7.92 -2.74
C VAL A 161 -9.20 -8.09 -1.28
N GLU A 162 -8.70 -9.25 -0.89
CA GLU A 162 -8.22 -9.50 0.47
C GLU A 162 -7.01 -8.62 0.80
N ALA A 163 -6.05 -8.46 -0.12
CA ALA A 163 -4.89 -7.59 0.07
C ALA A 163 -5.29 -6.11 0.26
N VAL A 164 -6.24 -5.61 -0.53
CA VAL A 164 -6.76 -4.24 -0.39
C VAL A 164 -7.50 -4.05 0.94
N ARG A 165 -8.33 -5.02 1.33
CA ARG A 165 -9.05 -4.98 2.61
C ARG A 165 -8.10 -4.97 3.79
N ASP A 166 -7.03 -5.75 3.69
CA ASP A 166 -6.01 -5.88 4.72
C ASP A 166 -5.20 -4.58 4.89
N ALA A 167 -4.70 -4.03 3.78
CA ALA A 167 -4.02 -2.73 3.77
C ALA A 167 -4.93 -1.60 4.29
N LYS A 168 -6.21 -1.59 3.92
CA LYS A 168 -7.18 -0.59 4.38
C LYS A 168 -7.40 -0.69 5.89
N TRP A 169 -7.53 -1.90 6.41
CA TRP A 169 -7.67 -2.14 7.85
C TRP A 169 -6.44 -1.58 8.60
N MET A 170 -5.22 -1.89 8.14
CA MET A 170 -4.01 -1.32 8.74
C MET A 170 -3.95 0.20 8.67
N MET A 171 -4.33 0.81 7.53
CA MET A 171 -4.39 2.28 7.41
C MET A 171 -5.40 2.91 8.38
N ASN A 172 -6.56 2.29 8.57
CA ASN A 172 -7.58 2.79 9.50
C ASN A 172 -7.11 2.73 10.95
N GLY A 173 -6.42 1.65 11.34
CA GLY A 173 -5.80 1.56 12.67
C GLY A 173 -4.72 2.61 12.89
N LEU A 174 -3.84 2.79 11.91
CA LEU A 174 -2.80 3.83 11.94
C LEU A 174 -3.41 5.23 12.04
N LEU A 175 -4.42 5.54 11.22
CA LEU A 175 -5.14 6.80 11.26
C LEU A 175 -5.79 7.05 12.62
N ALA A 176 -6.42 6.03 13.20
CA ALA A 176 -7.02 6.12 14.53
C ALA A 176 -5.98 6.37 15.63
N ALA A 177 -4.77 5.83 15.49
CA ALA A 177 -3.66 6.09 16.41
C ALA A 177 -3.12 7.53 16.27
N GLU A 178 -2.94 8.04 15.05
CA GLU A 178 -2.48 9.44 14.84
C GLU A 178 -3.46 10.46 15.42
N LYS A 179 -4.77 10.22 15.28
CA LYS A 179 -5.81 11.12 15.82
C LYS A 179 -5.81 11.20 17.34
N VAL A 180 -5.28 10.19 18.05
CA VAL A 180 -5.12 10.23 19.52
C VAL A 180 -3.92 11.07 19.94
N VAL A 181 -2.88 11.15 19.11
CA VAL A 181 -1.65 11.91 19.43
C VAL A 181 -1.78 13.39 19.04
N GLY A 182 -2.55 13.67 17.99
CA GLY A 182 -2.71 15.02 17.44
C GLY A 182 -3.90 15.80 18.02
N GLY A 183 -4.61 15.26 19.02
CA GLY A 183 -5.66 15.95 19.78
C GLY A 183 -5.16 16.30 21.17
#